data_AF-A0A0G0ZZ90-F1
#
_entry.id   AF-A0A0G0ZZ90-F1
#
_cell.length_a   1.000
_cell.length_b   1.000
_cell.length_c   1.000
_cell.angle_alpha   90.00
_cell.angle_beta   90.00
_cell.angle_gamma   90.00
#
_symmetry.space_group_name_H-M   'P 1'
#
loop_
_entity.id
_entity.type
_entity.pdbx_description
1 polymer ?
#
loop_
_entity_poly.entity_id
_entity_poly.type
_entity_poly.pdbx_seq_one_letter_code
_entity_poly.pdbx_strand_id
1 'polypeptide(L)'
;MVVAPNSKLKPAGEKKKRVWFAFVGDFFSNFQFGQERQYLIENLAILMAAGIDILFALETVKSEIRSARLRRMISALKGEIEAGSNVWRAFNQVNFLPSHVIALIRIGEETGRLAANLRIIANQQEKDRLFRSQISSAMMYPIIVLSLTVVLGLGIAWFILPRLATVFNSLKMDLPLITRLLIALGDFLQNFGLFIMPVVLLGLVVTMYFVFFFPKTKHLGEDFLFSLPKISGLIQEIELGRMGYTLGTLLESGLPVIDALNSLYSSTTFRAYQRFYLHVRNKVEEGNSFQRSFESYPKIGKLFPGPIKQMIVAAEHSGSLPKTLIKIGETFEYKTEVSTKNLSVLLEPIMLIVIWLGVVTVALAVILPIYSLIGGLNNSLNVSTNPTPALTTATATAGEINNGLPLQDAISPATSGSMINLPLIVPAGDQEPIENSNNALPAVLPEDDGLEDSFPKLKIMDTGLGYLKVRSGPSREAAEVSKVKTGDVYPYSDQDNNWYEIRISSDVVGWVFGDYIEELPEATPQTP
;
A
#
# COMPACT_ATOMS: atom_id res chain seq x y z
N MET A 1 7.56 -75.72 -13.23
CA MET A 1 6.09 -75.86 -13.40
C MET A 1 5.48 -75.81 -12.00
N VAL A 2 4.50 -74.95 -11.66
CA VAL A 2 3.73 -73.95 -12.43
C VAL A 2 3.42 -72.72 -11.54
N VAL A 3 3.61 -71.51 -12.11
CA VAL A 3 2.89 -70.21 -11.92
C VAL A 3 2.46 -69.72 -10.50
N ALA A 4 2.68 -68.42 -10.25
CA ALA A 4 2.22 -67.63 -9.10
C ALA A 4 0.95 -66.80 -9.48
N PRO A 5 0.52 -65.69 -8.83
CA PRO A 5 0.77 -65.17 -7.48
C PRO A 5 -0.56 -64.85 -6.74
N ASN A 6 -0.50 -64.27 -5.53
CA ASN A 6 -1.45 -63.21 -5.16
C ASN A 6 -0.90 -62.27 -4.09
N SER A 7 -1.10 -60.96 -4.25
CA SER A 7 -0.69 -59.93 -3.30
C SER A 7 -1.90 -59.13 -2.82
N LYS A 8 -2.04 -58.96 -1.50
CA LYS A 8 -3.09 -58.11 -0.89
C LYS A 8 -2.49 -57.14 0.11
N LEU A 9 -1.97 -56.02 -0.41
CA LEU A 9 -1.65 -54.84 0.39
C LEU A 9 -2.94 -54.21 0.91
N LYS A 10 -3.01 -53.90 2.21
CA LYS A 10 -4.08 -53.05 2.76
C LYS A 10 -3.91 -51.61 2.24
N PRO A 11 -5.00 -50.86 1.98
CA PRO A 11 -4.91 -49.52 1.39
C PRO A 11 -4.32 -48.49 2.37
N ALA A 12 -3.59 -47.51 1.83
CA ALA A 12 -2.89 -46.49 2.61
C ALA A 12 -3.83 -45.37 3.10
N GLY A 13 -4.19 -45.39 4.39
CA GLY A 13 -5.21 -44.50 4.98
C GLY A 13 -4.72 -43.18 5.63
N GLU A 14 -3.42 -42.86 5.65
CA GLU A 14 -2.91 -41.87 6.63
C GLU A 14 -2.01 -40.74 6.09
N LYS A 15 -1.92 -40.54 4.77
CA LYS A 15 -1.02 -39.51 4.20
C LYS A 15 -1.56 -38.07 4.23
N LYS A 16 -2.85 -37.82 4.44
CA LYS A 16 -3.45 -36.46 4.31
C LYS A 16 -3.16 -35.50 5.48
N LYS A 17 -3.07 -35.96 6.74
CA LYS A 17 -2.93 -35.06 7.91
C LYS A 17 -1.54 -34.40 8.06
N ARG A 18 -0.49 -34.93 7.42
CA ARG A 18 0.89 -34.42 7.57
C ARG A 18 1.21 -33.14 6.80
N VAL A 19 0.45 -32.81 5.75
CA VAL A 19 0.79 -31.70 4.84
C VAL A 19 0.54 -30.33 5.47
N TRP A 20 -0.58 -30.15 6.19
CA TRP A 20 -0.96 -28.86 6.77
C TRP A 20 -0.04 -28.43 7.92
N PHE A 21 0.31 -29.36 8.82
CA PHE A 21 1.28 -29.08 9.89
C PHE A 21 2.71 -28.83 9.38
N ALA A 22 3.13 -29.51 8.31
CA ALA A 22 4.41 -29.22 7.65
C ALA A 22 4.43 -27.80 7.07
N PHE A 23 3.34 -27.36 6.43
CA PHE A 23 3.24 -26.03 5.82
C PHE A 23 3.37 -24.88 6.84
N VAL A 24 2.67 -24.96 7.98
CA VAL A 24 2.81 -23.98 9.06
C VAL A 24 4.23 -24.01 9.64
N GLY A 25 4.81 -25.21 9.82
CA GLY A 25 6.19 -25.38 10.25
C GLY A 25 7.22 -24.74 9.30
N ASP A 26 7.06 -24.92 7.99
CA ASP A 26 7.96 -24.37 6.98
C ASP A 26 7.83 -22.84 6.85
N PHE A 27 6.63 -22.27 6.99
CA PHE A 27 6.45 -20.81 6.97
C PHE A 27 7.11 -20.14 8.19
N PHE A 28 6.77 -20.60 9.40
CA PHE A 28 7.34 -20.04 10.64
C PHE A 28 8.85 -20.30 10.73
N SER A 29 9.33 -21.49 10.34
CA SER A 29 10.76 -21.78 10.42
C SER A 29 11.60 -21.03 9.38
N ASN A 30 11.09 -20.76 8.17
CA ASN A 30 11.79 -19.88 7.20
C ASN A 30 11.82 -18.41 7.69
N PHE A 31 10.74 -17.92 8.30
CA PHE A 31 10.70 -16.58 8.90
C PHE A 31 11.71 -16.45 10.05
N GLN A 32 11.75 -17.43 10.96
CA GLN A 32 12.75 -17.51 12.02
C GLN A 32 14.18 -17.62 11.45
N PHE A 33 14.40 -18.38 10.38
CA PHE A 33 15.70 -18.48 9.71
C PHE A 33 16.19 -17.15 9.14
N GLY A 34 15.28 -16.29 8.67
CA GLY A 34 15.61 -14.93 8.22
C GLY A 34 16.19 -14.08 9.36
N GLN A 35 15.54 -14.09 10.53
CA GLN A 35 16.00 -13.35 11.71
C GLN A 35 17.32 -13.93 12.27
N GLU A 36 17.44 -15.26 12.33
CA GLU A 36 18.66 -15.96 12.76
C GLU A 36 19.86 -15.67 11.84
N ARG A 37 19.64 -15.46 10.53
CA ARG A 37 20.67 -15.00 9.58
C ARG A 37 21.08 -13.55 9.84
N GLN A 38 20.11 -12.66 10.00
CA GLN A 38 20.37 -11.24 10.20
C GLN A 38 21.13 -10.98 11.49
N TYR A 39 20.69 -11.58 12.61
CA TYR A 39 21.37 -11.46 13.90
C TYR A 39 22.84 -11.92 13.84
N LEU A 40 23.14 -13.01 13.13
CA LEU A 40 24.52 -13.48 12.95
C LEU A 40 25.38 -12.43 12.21
N ILE A 41 24.91 -11.90 11.09
CA ILE A 41 25.66 -10.93 10.29
C ILE A 41 25.79 -9.58 11.01
N GLU A 42 24.72 -9.10 11.64
CA GLU A 42 24.66 -7.83 12.37
C GLU A 42 25.69 -7.82 13.52
N ASN A 43 25.74 -8.88 14.34
CA ASN A 43 26.71 -8.97 15.43
C ASN A 43 28.13 -9.25 14.94
N LEU A 44 28.34 -10.09 13.91
CA LEU A 44 29.67 -10.27 13.33
C LEU A 44 30.20 -8.97 12.72
N ALA A 45 29.37 -8.16 12.07
CA ALA A 45 29.76 -6.85 11.56
C ALA A 45 30.20 -5.90 12.68
N ILE A 46 29.45 -5.85 13.80
CA ILE A 46 29.78 -5.01 14.96
C ILE A 46 31.10 -5.46 15.61
N LEU A 47 31.25 -6.75 15.91
CA LEU A 47 32.42 -7.29 16.59
C LEU A 47 33.68 -7.18 15.72
N MET A 48 33.61 -7.55 14.43
CA MET A 48 34.73 -7.39 13.49
C MET A 48 35.10 -5.93 13.26
N ALA A 49 34.14 -5.00 13.27
CA ALA A 49 34.41 -3.56 13.19
C ALA A 49 35.04 -2.98 14.46
N ALA A 50 34.86 -3.63 15.61
CA ALA A 50 35.57 -3.34 16.86
C ALA A 50 36.98 -3.97 16.91
N GLY A 51 37.45 -4.63 15.84
CA GLY A 51 38.78 -5.25 15.75
C GLY A 51 38.89 -6.63 16.40
N ILE A 52 37.76 -7.24 16.77
CA ILE A 52 37.70 -8.61 17.32
C ILE A 52 37.90 -9.61 16.16
N ASP A 53 38.63 -10.71 16.42
CA ASP A 53 38.85 -11.75 15.40
C ASP A 53 37.59 -12.58 15.11
N ILE A 54 37.56 -13.22 13.94
CA ILE A 54 36.37 -13.96 13.48
C ILE A 54 36.03 -15.16 14.37
N LEU A 55 37.01 -15.85 14.96
CA LEU A 55 36.76 -17.02 15.80
C LEU A 55 36.19 -16.62 17.17
N PHE A 56 36.69 -15.56 17.79
CA PHE A 56 36.12 -15.00 19.01
C PHE A 56 34.77 -14.34 18.76
N ALA A 57 34.59 -13.64 17.63
CA ALA A 57 33.29 -13.06 17.27
C ALA A 57 32.22 -14.15 17.06
N LEU A 58 32.57 -15.27 16.39
CA LEU A 58 31.69 -16.43 16.26
C LEU A 58 31.38 -17.09 17.62
N GLU A 59 32.38 -17.24 18.50
CA GLU A 59 32.19 -17.79 19.85
C GLU A 59 31.24 -16.91 20.70
N THR A 60 31.42 -15.59 20.66
CA THR A 60 30.58 -14.59 21.34
C THR A 60 29.14 -14.62 20.84
N VAL A 61 28.94 -14.68 19.52
CA VAL A 61 27.59 -14.77 18.94
C VAL A 61 26.95 -16.13 19.27
N LYS A 62 27.74 -17.20 19.36
CA LYS A 62 27.26 -18.55 19.74
C LYS A 62 26.74 -18.62 21.19
N SER A 63 27.28 -17.84 22.15
CA SER A 63 26.79 -17.85 23.54
C SER A 63 25.41 -17.19 23.68
N GLU A 64 25.14 -16.10 22.96
CA GLU A 64 23.86 -15.40 23.01
C GLU A 64 22.70 -16.12 22.28
N ILE A 65 23.04 -16.95 21.28
CA ILE A 65 22.03 -17.57 20.41
C ILE A 65 21.26 -18.68 21.13
N ARG A 66 19.98 -18.44 21.39
CA ARG A 66 19.05 -19.45 21.94
C ARG A 66 18.88 -20.66 21.03
N SER A 67 18.89 -20.48 19.71
CA SER A 67 18.71 -21.54 18.70
C SER A 67 19.79 -22.64 18.75
N ALA A 68 19.40 -23.84 19.18
CA ALA A 68 20.25 -25.03 19.19
C ALA A 68 20.54 -25.61 17.78
N ARG A 69 19.93 -25.05 16.73
CA ARG A 69 20.30 -25.31 15.34
C ARG A 69 21.47 -24.40 14.96
N LEU A 70 21.29 -23.08 15.09
CA LEU A 70 22.31 -22.11 14.70
C LEU A 70 23.59 -22.23 15.56
N ARG A 71 23.49 -22.52 16.86
CA ARG A 71 24.68 -22.83 17.70
C ARG A 71 25.53 -23.97 17.14
N ARG A 72 24.92 -25.04 16.61
CA ARG A 72 25.65 -26.15 15.96
C ARG A 72 26.25 -25.76 14.63
N MET A 73 25.55 -24.93 13.85
CA MET A 73 26.07 -24.41 12.57
C MET A 73 27.27 -23.49 12.79
N ILE A 74 27.24 -22.64 13.82
CA ILE A 74 28.38 -21.80 14.21
C ILE A 74 29.54 -22.65 14.72
N SER A 75 29.30 -23.67 15.55
CA SER A 75 30.38 -24.61 15.96
C SER A 75 31.04 -25.30 14.77
N ALA A 76 30.27 -25.75 13.78
CA ALA A 76 30.82 -26.38 12.57
C ALA A 76 31.62 -25.37 11.73
N LEU A 77 31.08 -24.17 11.51
CA LEU A 77 31.73 -23.10 10.77
C LEU A 77 33.04 -22.64 11.45
N LYS A 78 33.04 -22.55 12.79
CA LYS A 78 34.23 -22.25 13.59
C LYS A 78 35.28 -23.35 13.43
N GLY A 79 34.90 -24.62 13.50
CA GLY A 79 35.80 -25.77 13.33
C GLY A 79 36.45 -25.85 11.94
N GLU A 80 35.71 -25.50 10.88
CA GLU A 80 36.28 -25.38 9.52
C GLU A 80 37.32 -24.26 9.43
N ILE A 81 37.07 -23.10 10.06
CA ILE A 81 38.02 -21.97 10.07
C ILE A 81 39.24 -22.28 10.98
N GLU A 82 39.03 -22.92 12.13
CA GLU A 82 40.10 -23.45 13.00
C GLU A 82 40.97 -24.50 12.28
N ALA A 83 40.40 -25.25 11.33
CA ALA A 83 41.12 -26.18 10.44
C ALA A 83 41.80 -25.49 9.23
N GLY A 84 41.75 -24.16 9.12
CA GLY A 84 42.38 -23.39 8.05
C GLY A 84 41.54 -23.25 6.77
N SER A 85 40.25 -23.56 6.80
CA SER A 85 39.33 -23.29 5.69
C SER A 85 38.98 -21.81 5.62
N ASN A 86 38.94 -21.25 4.40
CA ASN A 86 38.53 -19.87 4.18
C ASN A 86 37.14 -19.59 4.78
N VAL A 87 36.97 -18.41 5.38
CA VAL A 87 35.72 -17.96 6.02
C VAL A 87 34.55 -18.05 5.03
N TRP A 88 34.74 -17.62 3.78
CA TRP A 88 33.69 -17.73 2.75
C TRP A 88 33.34 -19.18 2.38
N ARG A 89 34.29 -20.11 2.44
CA ARG A 89 34.05 -21.54 2.15
C ARG A 89 33.24 -22.18 3.28
N ALA A 90 33.60 -21.92 4.53
CA ALA A 90 32.87 -22.41 5.69
C ALA A 90 31.41 -21.91 5.68
N PHE A 91 31.17 -20.62 5.35
CA PHE A 91 29.81 -20.07 5.19
C PHE A 91 29.02 -20.69 4.02
N ASN A 92 29.70 -21.05 2.92
CA ASN A 92 29.08 -21.72 1.79
C ASN A 92 28.69 -23.18 2.12
N GLN A 93 29.58 -23.91 2.80
CA GLN A 93 29.38 -25.32 3.17
C GLN A 93 28.16 -25.53 4.09
N VAL A 94 27.94 -24.63 5.05
CA VAL A 94 26.72 -24.67 5.91
C VAL A 94 25.44 -24.24 5.18
N ASN A 95 25.53 -23.79 3.92
CA ASN A 95 24.41 -23.34 3.07
C ASN A 95 23.48 -22.32 3.76
N PHE A 96 24.04 -21.52 4.68
CA PHE A 96 23.25 -20.65 5.54
C PHE A 96 22.97 -19.30 4.89
N LEU A 97 23.91 -18.75 4.11
CA LEU A 97 23.83 -17.40 3.56
C LEU A 97 23.50 -17.40 2.05
N PRO A 98 22.81 -16.38 1.51
CA PRO A 98 22.64 -16.21 0.07
C PRO A 98 23.97 -16.02 -0.66
N SER A 99 24.06 -16.43 -1.94
CA SER A 99 25.28 -16.40 -2.74
C SER A 99 25.95 -15.02 -2.83
N HIS A 100 25.16 -13.93 -2.89
CA HIS A 100 25.68 -12.56 -2.92
C HIS A 100 26.34 -12.15 -1.59
N VAL A 101 25.88 -12.69 -0.46
CA VAL A 101 26.50 -12.48 0.85
C VAL A 101 27.82 -13.25 0.94
N ILE A 102 27.85 -14.49 0.44
CA ILE A 102 29.07 -15.30 0.36
C ILE A 102 30.12 -14.62 -0.54
N ALA A 103 29.70 -14.01 -1.65
CA ALA A 103 30.57 -13.20 -2.50
C ALA A 103 31.16 -11.98 -1.75
N LEU A 104 30.34 -11.24 -1.00
CA LEU A 104 30.81 -10.12 -0.18
C LEU A 104 31.81 -10.55 0.91
N ILE A 105 31.55 -11.68 1.58
CA ILE A 105 32.49 -12.29 2.54
C ILE A 105 33.79 -12.70 1.84
N ARG A 106 33.71 -13.35 0.67
CA ARG A 106 34.88 -13.75 -0.14
C ARG A 106 35.76 -12.56 -0.52
N ILE A 107 35.19 -11.50 -1.06
CA ILE A 107 35.93 -10.27 -1.41
C ILE A 107 36.56 -9.66 -0.15
N GLY A 108 35.80 -9.65 0.96
CA GLY A 108 36.28 -9.10 2.23
C GLY A 108 37.47 -9.89 2.80
N GLU A 109 37.47 -11.21 2.63
CA GLU A 109 38.58 -12.08 3.01
C GLU A 109 39.78 -11.92 2.06
N GLU A 110 39.56 -11.97 0.74
CA GLU A 110 40.59 -11.84 -0.29
C GLU A 110 41.26 -10.45 -0.33
N THR A 111 40.58 -9.40 0.15
CA THR A 111 41.12 -8.03 0.25
C THR A 111 41.50 -7.61 1.67
N GLY A 112 41.30 -8.47 2.68
CA GLY A 112 41.48 -8.12 4.10
C GLY A 112 40.47 -7.12 4.68
N ARG A 113 39.42 -6.74 3.92
CA ARG A 113 38.38 -5.77 4.30
C ARG A 113 37.10 -6.43 4.87
N LEU A 114 37.20 -7.65 5.41
CA LEU A 114 36.05 -8.47 5.86
C LEU A 114 35.08 -7.72 6.78
N ALA A 115 35.58 -6.95 7.76
CA ALA A 115 34.75 -6.14 8.65
C ALA A 115 33.89 -5.10 7.91
N ALA A 116 34.44 -4.45 6.89
CA ALA A 116 33.72 -3.47 6.07
C ALA A 116 32.63 -4.15 5.23
N ASN A 117 32.94 -5.29 4.62
CA ASN A 117 31.97 -6.04 3.81
C ASN A 117 30.85 -6.66 4.66
N LEU A 118 31.15 -7.15 5.87
CA LEU A 118 30.12 -7.56 6.83
C LEU A 118 29.20 -6.39 7.20
N ARG A 119 29.74 -5.18 7.42
CA ARG A 119 28.93 -3.97 7.66
C ARG A 119 28.05 -3.58 6.47
N ILE A 120 28.55 -3.72 5.24
CA ILE A 120 27.76 -3.53 4.00
C ILE A 120 26.58 -4.50 3.96
N ILE A 121 26.80 -5.78 4.27
CA ILE A 121 25.73 -6.80 4.32
C ILE A 121 24.73 -6.47 5.43
N ALA A 122 25.20 -6.12 6.63
CA ALA A 122 24.34 -5.77 7.77
C ALA A 122 23.44 -4.58 7.46
N ASN A 123 24.01 -3.49 6.92
CA ASN A 123 23.26 -2.32 6.47
C ASN A 123 22.17 -2.68 5.44
N GLN A 124 22.49 -3.51 4.44
CA GLN A 124 21.52 -3.96 3.43
C GLN A 124 20.38 -4.79 4.05
N GLN A 125 20.70 -5.67 5.00
CA GLN A 125 19.69 -6.48 5.71
C GLN A 125 18.81 -5.63 6.64
N GLU A 126 19.36 -4.59 7.25
CA GLU A 126 18.57 -3.60 8.01
C GLU A 126 17.60 -2.84 7.11
N LYS A 127 18.05 -2.35 5.94
CA LYS A 127 17.18 -1.70 4.96
C LYS A 127 16.03 -2.62 4.50
N ASP A 128 16.35 -3.87 4.18
CA ASP A 128 15.34 -4.89 3.84
C ASP A 128 14.40 -5.23 5.01
N ARG A 129 14.86 -5.14 6.28
CA ARG A 129 14.05 -5.28 7.50
C ARG A 129 13.08 -4.11 7.68
N LEU A 130 13.59 -2.87 7.58
CA LEU A 130 12.80 -1.64 7.73
C LEU A 130 11.71 -1.57 6.65
N PHE A 131 12.07 -1.79 5.39
CA PHE A 131 11.12 -1.81 4.27
C PHE A 131 10.01 -2.85 4.45
N ARG A 132 10.34 -4.08 4.88
CA ARG A 132 9.34 -5.12 5.20
C ARG A 132 8.43 -4.72 6.36
N SER A 133 8.96 -4.03 7.37
CA SER A 133 8.20 -3.52 8.50
C SER A 133 7.23 -2.41 8.07
N GLN A 134 7.67 -1.49 7.20
CA GLN A 134 6.83 -0.43 6.63
C GLN A 134 5.66 -1.02 5.82
N ILE A 135 5.90 -1.98 4.92
CA ILE A 135 4.81 -2.67 4.20
C ILE A 135 3.86 -3.37 5.18
N SER A 136 4.40 -4.14 6.14
CA SER A 136 3.57 -4.90 7.07
C SER A 136 2.69 -4.00 7.95
N SER A 137 3.19 -2.81 8.30
CA SER A 137 2.46 -1.79 9.05
C SER A 137 1.39 -1.13 8.19
N ALA A 138 1.73 -0.73 6.96
CA ALA A 138 0.82 -0.13 5.99
C ALA A 138 -0.36 -1.06 5.64
N MET A 139 -0.10 -2.37 5.52
CA MET A 139 -1.13 -3.38 5.23
C MET A 139 -1.99 -3.76 6.45
N MET A 140 -1.54 -3.46 7.67
CA MET A 140 -2.21 -3.87 8.92
C MET A 140 -3.61 -3.28 9.04
N TYR A 141 -3.76 -1.97 8.81
CA TYR A 141 -5.04 -1.27 8.91
C TYR A 141 -6.06 -1.75 7.86
N PRO A 142 -5.73 -1.81 6.54
CA PRO A 142 -6.62 -2.40 5.54
C PRO A 142 -7.08 -3.83 5.87
N ILE A 143 -6.17 -4.70 6.33
CA ILE A 143 -6.49 -6.08 6.67
C ILE A 143 -7.46 -6.15 7.86
N ILE A 144 -7.22 -5.39 8.93
CA ILE A 144 -8.09 -5.38 10.12
C ILE A 144 -9.49 -4.86 9.76
N VAL A 145 -9.59 -3.74 9.05
CA VAL A 145 -10.88 -3.11 8.77
C VAL A 145 -11.69 -3.90 7.73
N LEU A 146 -11.07 -4.41 6.65
CA LEU A 146 -11.78 -5.31 5.71
C LEU A 146 -12.26 -6.58 6.40
N SER A 147 -11.43 -7.18 7.28
CA SER A 147 -11.82 -8.35 8.07
C SER A 147 -13.05 -8.05 8.94
N LEU A 148 -13.06 -6.92 9.65
CA LEU A 148 -14.20 -6.50 10.46
C LEU A 148 -15.46 -6.24 9.61
N THR A 149 -15.35 -5.54 8.48
CA THR A 149 -16.49 -5.30 7.56
C THR A 149 -17.07 -6.62 7.04
N VAL A 150 -16.22 -7.58 6.66
CA VAL A 150 -16.65 -8.91 6.20
C VAL A 150 -17.30 -9.70 7.34
N VAL A 151 -16.73 -9.71 8.55
CA VAL A 151 -17.31 -10.40 9.72
C VAL A 151 -18.68 -9.82 10.08
N LEU A 152 -18.84 -8.50 10.10
CA LEU A 152 -20.12 -7.85 10.38
C LEU A 152 -21.16 -8.13 9.29
N GLY A 153 -20.79 -8.02 8.01
CA GLY A 153 -21.68 -8.32 6.88
C GLY A 153 -22.15 -9.78 6.86
N LEU A 154 -21.23 -10.73 7.09
CA LEU A 154 -21.56 -12.15 7.21
C LEU A 154 -22.42 -12.44 8.45
N GLY A 155 -22.17 -11.78 9.58
CA GLY A 155 -22.98 -11.89 10.79
C GLY A 155 -24.43 -11.44 10.58
N ILE A 156 -24.64 -10.33 9.87
CA ILE A 156 -25.97 -9.82 9.52
C ILE A 156 -26.68 -10.78 8.54
N ALA A 157 -25.97 -11.28 7.51
CA ALA A 157 -26.50 -12.23 6.55
C ALA A 157 -26.86 -13.60 7.17
N TRP A 158 -26.07 -14.09 8.13
CA TRP A 158 -26.33 -15.35 8.84
C TRP A 158 -27.46 -15.21 9.87
N PHE A 159 -27.43 -14.18 10.71
CA PHE A 159 -28.26 -14.13 11.93
C PHE A 159 -29.54 -13.30 11.79
N ILE A 160 -29.49 -12.18 11.06
CA ILE A 160 -30.61 -11.21 10.99
C ILE A 160 -31.51 -11.52 9.80
N LEU A 161 -30.93 -11.74 8.61
CA LEU A 161 -31.71 -11.88 7.38
C LEU A 161 -32.67 -13.09 7.36
N PRO A 162 -32.29 -14.30 7.83
CA PRO A 162 -33.22 -15.44 7.90
C PRO A 162 -34.38 -15.20 8.88
N ARG A 163 -34.17 -14.41 9.95
CA ARG A 163 -35.24 -14.01 10.88
C ARG A 163 -36.23 -13.04 10.26
N LEU A 164 -35.75 -12.14 9.39
CA LEU A 164 -36.65 -11.31 8.57
C LEU A 164 -37.39 -12.17 7.54
N ALA A 165 -36.69 -13.09 6.87
CA ALA A 165 -37.26 -13.93 5.82
C ALA A 165 -38.50 -14.73 6.27
N THR A 166 -38.51 -15.27 7.49
CA THR A 166 -39.69 -15.98 8.03
C THR A 166 -40.91 -15.07 8.22
N VAL A 167 -40.71 -13.79 8.57
CA VAL A 167 -41.78 -12.78 8.66
C VAL A 167 -42.30 -12.43 7.25
N PHE A 168 -41.42 -12.19 6.28
CA PHE A 168 -41.83 -11.89 4.89
C PHE A 168 -42.59 -13.03 4.23
N ASN A 169 -42.14 -14.28 4.41
CA ASN A 169 -42.82 -15.47 3.92
C ASN A 169 -44.21 -15.64 4.57
N SER A 170 -44.35 -15.31 5.86
CA SER A 170 -45.64 -15.33 6.57
C SER A 170 -46.64 -14.31 6.01
N LEU A 171 -46.15 -13.17 5.52
CA LEU A 171 -46.94 -12.13 4.88
C LEU A 171 -47.15 -12.33 3.36
N LYS A 172 -46.63 -13.42 2.78
CA LYS A 172 -46.70 -13.76 1.34
C LYS A 172 -46.19 -12.65 0.40
N MET A 173 -45.23 -11.84 0.83
CA MET A 173 -44.63 -10.78 0.00
C MET A 173 -43.31 -11.24 -0.64
N ASP A 174 -43.11 -10.87 -1.90
CA ASP A 174 -41.87 -11.17 -2.63
C ASP A 174 -40.67 -10.39 -2.06
N LEU A 175 -39.64 -11.15 -1.68
CA LEU A 175 -38.36 -10.61 -1.21
C LEU A 175 -37.56 -10.00 -2.37
N PRO A 176 -37.06 -8.74 -2.26
CA PRO A 176 -36.20 -8.10 -3.25
C PRO A 176 -34.96 -8.92 -3.61
N LEU A 177 -34.44 -8.78 -4.83
CA LEU A 177 -33.31 -9.58 -5.34
C LEU A 177 -32.06 -9.54 -4.43
N ILE A 178 -31.70 -8.36 -3.92
CA ILE A 178 -30.53 -8.19 -3.03
C ILE A 178 -30.71 -8.99 -1.74
N THR A 179 -31.88 -8.86 -1.10
CA THR A 179 -32.23 -9.61 0.12
C THR A 179 -32.31 -11.11 -0.16
N ARG A 180 -32.91 -11.53 -1.28
CA ARG A 180 -33.02 -12.94 -1.68
C ARG A 180 -31.65 -13.58 -1.91
N LEU A 181 -30.70 -12.83 -2.49
CA LEU A 181 -29.31 -13.26 -2.67
C LEU A 181 -28.56 -13.41 -1.33
N LEU A 182 -28.69 -12.44 -0.42
CA LEU A 182 -28.04 -12.53 0.89
C LEU A 182 -28.69 -13.58 1.81
N ILE A 183 -30.01 -13.83 1.72
CA ILE A 183 -30.66 -14.96 2.40
C ILE A 183 -30.12 -16.28 1.85
N ALA A 184 -30.07 -16.46 0.52
CA ALA A 184 -29.52 -17.68 -0.07
C ALA A 184 -28.04 -17.91 0.31
N LEU A 185 -27.25 -16.84 0.44
CA LEU A 185 -25.88 -16.91 0.96
C LEU A 185 -25.84 -17.25 2.45
N GLY A 186 -26.75 -16.68 3.26
CA GLY A 186 -26.91 -16.97 4.69
C GLY A 186 -27.35 -18.41 4.97
N ASP A 187 -28.33 -18.92 4.24
CA ASP A 187 -28.80 -20.31 4.32
C ASP A 187 -27.71 -21.29 3.87
N PHE A 188 -26.94 -20.94 2.83
CA PHE A 188 -25.77 -21.71 2.40
C PHE A 188 -24.67 -21.75 3.48
N LEU A 189 -24.41 -20.61 4.14
CA LEU A 189 -23.49 -20.51 5.27
C LEU A 189 -24.00 -21.27 6.51
N GLN A 190 -25.30 -21.25 6.79
CA GLN A 190 -25.88 -21.96 7.94
C GLN A 190 -25.87 -23.49 7.74
N ASN A 191 -26.27 -23.96 6.55
CA ASN A 191 -26.35 -25.40 6.26
C ASN A 191 -25.00 -26.04 5.94
N PHE A 192 -24.10 -25.32 5.27
CA PHE A 192 -22.82 -25.88 4.82
C PHE A 192 -21.58 -25.18 5.40
N GLY A 193 -21.69 -23.98 5.96
CA GLY A 193 -20.54 -23.14 6.33
C GLY A 193 -19.57 -23.77 7.33
N LEU A 194 -20.03 -24.67 8.22
CA LEU A 194 -19.15 -25.42 9.12
C LEU A 194 -18.08 -26.25 8.35
N PHE A 195 -18.39 -26.67 7.13
CA PHE A 195 -17.48 -27.41 6.24
C PHE A 195 -16.97 -26.54 5.08
N ILE A 196 -17.87 -25.80 4.42
CA ILE A 196 -17.54 -24.99 3.24
C ILE A 196 -16.76 -23.74 3.59
N MET A 197 -17.02 -23.03 4.70
CA MET A 197 -16.26 -21.81 5.02
C MET A 197 -14.78 -22.13 5.29
N PRO A 198 -14.42 -23.17 6.08
CA PRO A 198 -13.04 -23.65 6.17
C PRO A 198 -12.45 -24.10 4.83
N VAL A 199 -13.22 -24.78 3.95
CA VAL A 199 -12.74 -25.25 2.65
C VAL A 199 -12.55 -24.12 1.64
N VAL A 200 -13.39 -23.09 1.65
CA VAL A 200 -13.27 -21.90 0.80
C VAL A 200 -12.16 -20.99 1.30
N LEU A 201 -12.03 -20.79 2.62
CA LEU A 201 -10.92 -20.03 3.21
C LEU A 201 -9.58 -20.74 2.94
N LEU A 202 -9.51 -22.06 3.16
CA LEU A 202 -8.33 -22.85 2.81
C LEU A 202 -8.07 -22.84 1.29
N GLY A 203 -9.12 -22.91 0.47
CA GLY A 203 -9.03 -22.85 -0.99
C GLY A 203 -8.50 -21.50 -1.49
N LEU A 204 -8.96 -20.40 -0.88
CA LEU A 204 -8.46 -19.04 -1.13
C LEU A 204 -6.98 -18.92 -0.72
N VAL A 205 -6.63 -19.33 0.50
CA VAL A 205 -5.26 -19.29 1.03
C VAL A 205 -4.32 -20.18 0.19
N VAL A 206 -4.76 -21.37 -0.21
CA VAL A 206 -3.99 -22.27 -1.10
C VAL A 206 -3.86 -21.69 -2.51
N THR A 207 -4.92 -21.11 -3.08
CA THR A 207 -4.85 -20.48 -4.41
C THR A 207 -3.93 -19.27 -4.40
N MET A 208 -4.04 -18.41 -3.40
CA MET A 208 -3.17 -17.25 -3.18
C MET A 208 -1.71 -17.69 -2.93
N TYR A 209 -1.49 -18.74 -2.16
CA TYR A 209 -0.17 -19.35 -2.01
C TYR A 209 0.40 -19.87 -3.35
N PHE A 210 -0.41 -20.56 -4.16
CA PHE A 210 0.03 -21.03 -5.48
C PHE A 210 0.31 -19.87 -6.44
N VAL A 211 -0.51 -18.83 -6.48
CA VAL A 211 -0.34 -17.68 -7.40
C VAL A 211 0.85 -16.79 -7.01
N PHE A 212 1.12 -16.59 -5.71
CA PHE A 212 2.15 -15.62 -5.25
C PHE A 212 3.43 -16.24 -4.70
N PHE A 213 3.43 -17.50 -4.23
CA PHE A 213 4.60 -18.14 -3.59
C PHE A 213 5.12 -19.36 -4.35
N PHE A 214 4.26 -20.17 -4.99
CA PHE A 214 4.72 -21.40 -5.65
C PHE A 214 5.53 -21.08 -6.93
N PRO A 215 6.78 -21.55 -7.06
CA PRO A 215 7.75 -20.98 -8.01
C PRO A 215 7.41 -21.17 -9.49
N LYS A 216 6.54 -22.14 -9.84
CA LYS A 216 6.06 -22.29 -11.22
C LYS A 216 5.00 -21.26 -11.61
N THR A 217 4.21 -20.77 -10.66
CA THR A 217 3.03 -19.91 -10.87
C THR A 217 3.18 -18.49 -10.34
N LYS A 218 4.17 -18.24 -9.46
CA LYS A 218 4.58 -16.91 -8.94
C LYS A 218 4.62 -15.80 -9.99
N HIS A 219 4.97 -16.13 -11.23
CA HIS A 219 5.02 -15.18 -12.34
C HIS A 219 3.66 -14.54 -12.68
N LEU A 220 2.53 -15.24 -12.53
CA LEU A 220 1.20 -14.63 -12.70
C LEU A 220 0.93 -13.56 -11.62
N GLY A 221 1.34 -13.81 -10.38
CA GLY A 221 1.24 -12.84 -9.30
C GLY A 221 2.16 -11.63 -9.50
N GLU A 222 3.38 -11.85 -9.98
CA GLU A 222 4.31 -10.76 -10.35
C GLU A 222 3.79 -9.93 -11.52
N ASP A 223 3.38 -10.56 -12.63
CA ASP A 223 2.88 -9.88 -13.82
C ASP A 223 1.59 -9.09 -13.51
N PHE A 224 0.76 -9.56 -12.57
CA PHE A 224 -0.38 -8.81 -12.04
C PHE A 224 0.04 -7.58 -11.21
N LEU A 225 1.00 -7.71 -10.29
CA LEU A 225 1.54 -6.58 -9.51
C LEU A 225 2.18 -5.51 -10.40
N PHE A 226 2.92 -5.92 -11.44
CA PHE A 226 3.47 -5.02 -12.46
C PHE A 226 2.42 -4.40 -13.41
N SER A 227 1.15 -4.83 -13.34
CA SER A 227 0.07 -4.19 -14.10
C SER A 227 -0.56 -3.00 -13.37
N LEU A 228 -0.44 -2.95 -12.03
CA LEU A 228 -1.00 -1.89 -11.19
C LEU A 228 -0.03 -0.69 -11.10
N PRO A 229 -0.38 0.50 -11.62
CA PRO A 229 0.60 1.54 -11.96
C PRO A 229 1.41 2.06 -10.76
N LYS A 230 0.77 2.33 -9.61
CA LYS A 230 1.47 2.78 -8.39
C LYS A 230 2.37 1.69 -7.78
N ILE A 231 1.98 0.41 -7.90
CA ILE A 231 2.78 -0.72 -7.39
C ILE A 231 3.95 -1.03 -8.32
N SER A 232 3.76 -0.98 -9.64
CA SER A 232 4.85 -1.07 -10.61
C SER A 232 5.87 0.06 -10.43
N GLY A 233 5.43 1.26 -10.03
CA GLY A 233 6.31 2.36 -9.61
C GLY A 233 7.15 1.97 -8.40
N LEU A 234 6.51 1.58 -7.30
CA LEU A 234 7.23 1.15 -6.08
C LEU A 234 8.23 0.02 -6.35
N ILE A 235 7.83 -1.02 -7.11
CA ILE A 235 8.73 -2.15 -7.45
C ILE A 235 9.96 -1.67 -8.24
N GLN A 236 9.78 -0.69 -9.13
CA GLN A 236 10.88 -0.07 -9.85
C GLN A 236 11.80 0.73 -8.90
N GLU A 237 11.24 1.48 -7.95
CA GLU A 237 12.03 2.23 -6.97
C GLU A 237 12.84 1.29 -6.06
N ILE A 238 12.22 0.22 -5.53
CA ILE A 238 12.89 -0.79 -4.70
C ILE A 238 14.08 -1.42 -5.42
N GLU A 239 13.89 -1.89 -6.66
CA GLU A 239 14.94 -2.62 -7.37
C GLU A 239 16.00 -1.70 -7.98
N LEU A 240 15.69 -0.43 -8.28
CA LEU A 240 16.72 0.56 -8.61
C LEU A 240 17.54 0.97 -7.38
N GLY A 241 16.91 1.09 -6.21
CA GLY A 241 17.59 1.28 -4.92
C GLY A 241 18.53 0.13 -4.60
N ARG A 242 18.00 -1.10 -4.61
CA ARG A 242 18.75 -2.34 -4.40
C ARG A 242 19.89 -2.52 -5.41
N MET A 243 19.63 -2.34 -6.70
CA MET A 243 20.64 -2.41 -7.75
C MET A 243 21.73 -1.38 -7.52
N GLY A 244 21.37 -0.11 -7.34
CA GLY A 244 22.33 0.99 -7.20
C GLY A 244 23.29 0.75 -6.03
N TYR A 245 22.74 0.47 -4.84
CA TYR A 245 23.55 0.17 -3.66
C TYR A 245 24.37 -1.11 -3.82
N THR A 246 23.75 -2.23 -4.22
CA THR A 246 24.43 -3.54 -4.31
C THR A 246 25.50 -3.54 -5.39
N LEU A 247 25.17 -3.17 -6.64
CA LEU A 247 26.11 -3.19 -7.76
C LEU A 247 27.20 -2.13 -7.59
N GLY A 248 26.84 -0.92 -7.14
CA GLY A 248 27.79 0.15 -6.89
C GLY A 248 28.82 -0.20 -5.82
N THR A 249 28.37 -0.75 -4.69
CA THR A 249 29.26 -1.13 -3.58
C THR A 249 30.12 -2.36 -3.90
N LEU A 250 29.61 -3.33 -4.67
CA LEU A 250 30.40 -4.47 -5.16
C LEU A 250 31.53 -4.00 -6.10
N LEU A 251 31.23 -3.08 -7.03
CA LEU A 251 32.22 -2.49 -7.93
C LEU A 251 33.23 -1.60 -7.19
N GLU A 252 32.80 -0.81 -6.20
CA GLU A 252 33.69 0.00 -5.35
C GLU A 252 34.59 -0.86 -4.44
N SER A 253 34.13 -2.08 -4.11
CA SER A 253 34.94 -3.11 -3.44
C SER A 253 35.91 -3.83 -4.40
N GLY A 254 35.95 -3.45 -5.68
CA GLY A 254 36.87 -4.00 -6.68
C GLY A 254 36.43 -5.33 -7.32
N LEU A 255 35.18 -5.78 -7.12
CA LEU A 255 34.70 -7.00 -7.76
C LEU A 255 34.50 -6.80 -9.28
N PRO A 256 34.88 -7.76 -10.14
CA PRO A 256 34.57 -7.71 -11.57
C PRO A 256 33.07 -7.56 -11.84
N VAL A 257 32.71 -6.75 -12.85
CA VAL A 257 31.32 -6.41 -13.16
C VAL A 257 30.43 -7.63 -13.46
N ILE A 258 30.99 -8.69 -14.06
CA ILE A 258 30.28 -9.94 -14.35
C ILE A 258 29.86 -10.64 -13.05
N ASP A 259 30.75 -10.72 -12.05
CA ASP A 259 30.47 -11.33 -10.75
C ASP A 259 29.53 -10.46 -9.90
N ALA A 260 29.63 -9.14 -10.04
CA ALA A 260 28.71 -8.20 -9.39
C ALA A 260 27.29 -8.31 -9.96
N LEU A 261 27.15 -8.45 -11.28
CA LEU A 261 25.86 -8.71 -11.94
C LEU A 261 25.32 -10.12 -11.64
N ASN A 262 26.18 -11.14 -11.52
CA ASN A 262 25.78 -12.48 -11.06
C ASN A 262 25.24 -12.47 -9.62
N SER A 263 25.86 -11.68 -8.75
CA SER A 263 25.41 -11.48 -7.37
C SER A 263 24.04 -10.80 -7.32
N LEU A 264 23.81 -9.79 -8.16
CA LEU A 264 22.54 -9.07 -8.29
C LEU A 264 21.41 -9.94 -8.91
N TYR A 265 21.72 -10.71 -9.95
CA TYR A 265 20.83 -11.74 -10.52
C TYR A 265 20.35 -12.75 -9.47
N SER A 266 21.22 -13.04 -8.50
CA SER A 266 20.96 -13.98 -7.39
C SER A 266 20.33 -13.33 -6.15
N SER A 267 20.17 -12.01 -6.11
CA SER A 267 19.59 -11.27 -4.96
C SER A 267 18.19 -10.71 -5.23
N THR A 268 17.88 -10.35 -6.48
CA THR A 268 16.54 -9.88 -6.85
C THR A 268 15.48 -10.98 -6.72
N THR A 269 14.27 -10.60 -6.30
CA THR A 269 13.12 -11.52 -6.20
C THR A 269 12.10 -11.34 -7.32
N PHE A 270 12.29 -10.35 -8.20
CA PHE A 270 11.39 -10.01 -9.30
C PHE A 270 11.94 -10.56 -10.62
N ARG A 271 11.20 -11.45 -11.27
CA ARG A 271 11.64 -12.19 -12.46
C ARG A 271 11.84 -11.29 -13.68
N ALA A 272 11.23 -10.10 -13.70
CA ALA A 272 11.44 -9.09 -14.73
C ALA A 272 12.86 -8.49 -14.65
N TYR A 273 13.30 -8.10 -13.46
CA TYR A 273 14.66 -7.64 -13.19
C TYR A 273 15.69 -8.77 -13.28
N GLN A 274 15.36 -9.99 -12.82
CA GLN A 274 16.24 -11.15 -12.94
C GLN A 274 16.58 -11.49 -14.40
N ARG A 275 15.60 -11.45 -15.32
CA ARG A 275 15.85 -11.62 -16.76
C ARG A 275 16.73 -10.51 -17.33
N PHE A 276 16.50 -9.27 -16.90
CA PHE A 276 17.29 -8.12 -17.32
C PHE A 276 18.75 -8.21 -16.85
N TYR A 277 19.02 -8.51 -15.57
CA TYR A 277 20.40 -8.63 -15.07
C TYR A 277 21.16 -9.78 -15.74
N LEU A 278 20.49 -10.90 -16.06
CA LEU A 278 21.10 -11.98 -16.84
C LEU A 278 21.44 -11.54 -18.28
N HIS A 279 20.55 -10.80 -18.94
CA HIS A 279 20.80 -10.23 -20.28
C HIS A 279 21.99 -9.27 -20.27
N VAL A 280 22.03 -8.32 -19.32
CA VAL A 280 23.15 -7.37 -19.18
C VAL A 280 24.45 -8.10 -18.85
N ARG A 281 24.45 -9.06 -17.92
CA ARG A 281 25.63 -9.89 -17.58
C ARG A 281 26.18 -10.58 -18.83
N ASN A 282 25.34 -11.28 -19.59
CA ASN A 282 25.76 -11.97 -20.81
C ASN A 282 26.29 -10.97 -21.86
N LYS A 283 25.64 -9.81 -22.05
CA LYS A 283 26.05 -8.81 -23.05
C LYS A 283 27.37 -8.12 -22.68
N VAL A 284 27.63 -7.88 -21.40
CA VAL A 284 28.92 -7.36 -20.89
C VAL A 284 30.02 -8.42 -20.97
N GLU A 285 29.70 -9.70 -20.77
CA GLU A 285 30.61 -10.83 -20.98
C GLU A 285 30.95 -11.07 -22.47
N GLU A 286 30.04 -10.72 -23.39
CA GLU A 286 30.30 -10.56 -24.82
C GLU A 286 31.09 -9.28 -25.18
N GLY A 287 31.45 -8.42 -24.21
CA GLY A 287 32.20 -7.18 -24.43
C GLY A 287 31.37 -5.98 -24.88
N ASN A 288 30.04 -5.98 -24.70
CA ASN A 288 29.20 -4.81 -24.97
C ASN A 288 29.10 -3.87 -23.77
N SER A 289 28.91 -2.57 -24.04
CA SER A 289 28.63 -1.56 -23.03
C SER A 289 27.25 -1.73 -22.37
N PHE A 290 27.04 -1.10 -21.21
CA PHE A 290 25.73 -0.98 -20.58
C PHE A 290 24.72 -0.30 -21.53
N GLN A 291 25.15 0.71 -22.32
CA GLN A 291 24.29 1.33 -23.34
C GLN A 291 23.71 0.28 -24.32
N ARG A 292 24.56 -0.49 -25.01
CA ARG A 292 24.12 -1.52 -25.96
C ARG A 292 23.31 -2.63 -25.27
N SER A 293 23.66 -2.94 -24.02
CA SER A 293 22.92 -3.91 -23.19
C SER A 293 21.50 -3.44 -22.86
N PHE A 294 21.28 -2.14 -22.68
CA PHE A 294 19.97 -1.54 -22.44
C PHE A 294 19.15 -1.38 -23.74
N GLU A 295 19.80 -0.95 -24.84
CA GLU A 295 19.17 -0.81 -26.16
C GLU A 295 18.67 -2.15 -26.71
N SER A 296 19.41 -3.23 -26.48
CA SER A 296 19.04 -4.59 -26.89
C SER A 296 17.98 -5.27 -26.00
N TYR A 297 17.55 -4.65 -24.89
CA TYR A 297 16.57 -5.26 -23.98
C TYR A 297 15.13 -4.78 -24.25
N PRO A 298 14.18 -5.68 -24.61
CA PRO A 298 12.83 -5.28 -24.95
C PRO A 298 12.07 -4.71 -23.74
N LYS A 299 11.32 -3.62 -23.96
CA LYS A 299 10.48 -2.94 -22.96
C LYS A 299 11.27 -2.36 -21.75
N ILE A 300 12.57 -2.09 -21.91
CA ILE A 300 13.45 -1.52 -20.86
C ILE A 300 12.87 -0.29 -20.13
N GLY A 301 12.08 0.56 -20.80
CA GLY A 301 11.42 1.72 -20.20
C GLY A 301 10.40 1.40 -19.10
N LYS A 302 9.94 0.14 -18.96
CA LYS A 302 9.14 -0.30 -17.80
C LYS A 302 9.98 -0.63 -16.57
N LEU A 303 11.30 -0.84 -16.73
CA LEU A 303 12.21 -1.22 -15.65
C LEU A 303 13.13 -0.06 -15.24
N PHE A 304 13.43 0.87 -16.14
CA PHE A 304 14.33 2.00 -15.92
C PHE A 304 13.77 3.31 -16.49
N PRO A 305 13.62 4.37 -15.66
CA PRO A 305 13.35 5.72 -16.13
C PRO A 305 14.43 6.21 -17.10
N GLY A 306 14.05 7.10 -18.03
CA GLY A 306 14.96 7.71 -19.00
C GLY A 306 16.27 8.24 -18.41
N PRO A 307 16.21 9.14 -17.40
CA PRO A 307 17.41 9.73 -16.79
C PRO A 307 18.36 8.71 -16.18
N ILE A 308 17.84 7.65 -15.55
CA ILE A 308 18.67 6.65 -14.84
C ILE A 308 19.50 5.82 -15.82
N LYS A 309 18.95 5.49 -16.99
CA LYS A 309 19.72 4.87 -18.07
C LYS A 309 20.86 5.78 -18.53
N GLN A 310 20.57 7.07 -18.72
CA GLN A 310 21.56 8.06 -19.17
C GLN A 310 22.66 8.27 -18.11
N MET A 311 22.31 8.34 -16.82
CA MET A 311 23.28 8.41 -15.72
C MET A 311 24.22 7.20 -15.71
N ILE A 312 23.70 5.98 -15.87
CA ILE A 312 24.52 4.76 -15.90
C ILE A 312 25.47 4.75 -17.10
N VAL A 313 24.99 5.13 -18.30
CA VAL A 313 25.82 5.21 -19.52
C VAL A 313 26.89 6.31 -19.41
N ALA A 314 26.55 7.49 -18.89
CA ALA A 314 27.53 8.55 -18.64
C ALA A 314 28.56 8.13 -17.57
N ALA A 315 28.15 7.35 -16.57
CA ALA A 315 29.03 6.85 -15.53
C ALA A 315 29.95 5.71 -15.99
N GLU A 316 29.50 4.87 -16.93
CA GLU A 316 30.33 3.92 -17.67
C GLU A 316 31.42 4.66 -18.46
N HIS A 317 31.04 5.63 -19.31
CA HIS A 317 32.00 6.39 -20.12
C HIS A 317 33.01 7.23 -19.31
N SER A 318 32.63 7.70 -18.13
CA SER A 318 33.52 8.47 -17.24
C SER A 318 34.26 7.62 -16.19
N GLY A 319 34.08 6.30 -16.18
CA GLY A 319 34.64 5.41 -15.16
C GLY A 319 34.10 5.63 -13.73
N SER A 320 33.08 6.48 -13.57
CA SER A 320 32.47 6.82 -12.28
C SER A 320 31.35 5.87 -11.84
N LEU A 321 31.08 4.82 -12.63
CA LEU A 321 30.00 3.84 -12.46
C LEU A 321 29.73 3.38 -11.01
N PRO A 322 30.72 3.02 -10.16
CA PRO A 322 30.45 2.57 -8.80
C PRO A 322 29.76 3.66 -7.95
N LYS A 323 30.29 4.89 -7.99
CA LYS A 323 29.80 6.04 -7.21
C LYS A 323 28.43 6.49 -7.70
N THR A 324 28.23 6.54 -9.01
CA THR A 324 26.92 6.92 -9.58
C THR A 324 25.85 5.87 -9.28
N LEU A 325 26.19 4.58 -9.27
CA LEU A 325 25.27 3.53 -8.84
C LEU A 325 24.90 3.66 -7.36
N ILE A 326 25.86 3.89 -6.46
CA ILE A 326 25.56 4.14 -5.03
C ILE A 326 24.61 5.33 -4.88
N LYS A 327 24.86 6.44 -5.60
CA LYS A 327 23.98 7.64 -5.56
C LYS A 327 22.58 7.38 -6.12
N ILE A 328 22.45 6.57 -7.17
CA ILE A 328 21.16 6.07 -7.67
C ILE A 328 20.48 5.25 -6.56
N GLY A 329 21.23 4.39 -5.87
CA GLY A 329 20.77 3.59 -4.73
C GLY A 329 20.12 4.44 -3.64
N GLU A 330 20.87 5.38 -3.07
CA GLU A 330 20.40 6.34 -2.05
C GLU A 330 19.16 7.12 -2.51
N THR A 331 19.15 7.57 -3.76
CA THR A 331 18.06 8.39 -4.32
C THR A 331 16.75 7.59 -4.42
N PHE A 332 16.84 6.32 -4.79
CA PHE A 332 15.66 5.45 -4.88
C PHE A 332 15.25 4.81 -3.56
N GLU A 333 16.17 4.68 -2.61
CA GLU A 333 15.86 4.33 -1.22
C GLU A 333 14.97 5.41 -0.57
N TYR A 334 15.35 6.69 -0.67
CA TYR A 334 14.53 7.81 -0.20
C TYR A 334 13.16 7.86 -0.91
N LYS A 335 13.13 7.66 -2.24
CA LYS A 335 11.84 7.57 -2.97
C LYS A 335 10.98 6.39 -2.51
N THR A 336 11.58 5.23 -2.26
CA THR A 336 10.86 4.03 -1.77
C THR A 336 10.19 4.31 -0.42
N GLU A 337 10.87 5.01 0.50
CA GLU A 337 10.29 5.40 1.79
C GLU A 337 9.08 6.35 1.61
N VAL A 338 9.26 7.42 0.82
CA VAL A 338 8.19 8.40 0.51
C VAL A 338 7.01 7.72 -0.19
N SER A 339 7.26 6.87 -1.19
CA SER A 339 6.23 6.11 -1.91
C SER A 339 5.51 5.11 -1.01
N THR A 340 6.20 4.47 -0.05
CA THR A 340 5.57 3.54 0.90
C THR A 340 4.66 4.27 1.89
N LYS A 341 5.07 5.45 2.36
CA LYS A 341 4.20 6.35 3.14
C LYS A 341 2.99 6.81 2.33
N ASN A 342 3.19 7.26 1.10
CA ASN A 342 2.12 7.74 0.21
C ASN A 342 1.13 6.64 -0.20
N LEU A 343 1.59 5.39 -0.36
CA LEU A 343 0.71 4.24 -0.58
C LEU A 343 -0.19 3.95 0.62
N SER A 344 0.32 4.15 1.85
CA SER A 344 -0.48 3.99 3.07
C SER A 344 -1.64 4.98 3.11
N VAL A 345 -1.40 6.24 2.75
CA VAL A 345 -2.42 7.28 2.65
C VAL A 345 -3.39 7.01 1.48
N LEU A 346 -2.89 6.59 0.31
CA LEU A 346 -3.73 6.29 -0.85
C LEU A 346 -4.68 5.11 -0.64
N LEU A 347 -4.35 4.17 0.26
CA LEU A 347 -5.23 3.05 0.60
C LEU A 347 -6.46 3.49 1.41
N GLU A 348 -6.41 4.60 2.16
CA GLU A 348 -7.52 5.04 3.02
C GLU A 348 -8.78 5.45 2.23
N PRO A 349 -8.73 6.32 1.19
CA PRO A 349 -9.89 6.59 0.34
C PRO A 349 -10.47 5.35 -0.35
N ILE A 350 -9.59 4.41 -0.78
CA ILE A 350 -10.00 3.14 -1.41
C ILE A 350 -10.75 2.28 -0.38
N MET A 351 -10.23 2.20 0.85
CA MET A 351 -10.88 1.51 1.97
C MET A 351 -12.25 2.12 2.27
N LEU A 352 -12.37 3.45 2.37
CA LEU A 352 -13.64 4.13 2.61
C LEU A 352 -14.69 3.80 1.54
N ILE A 353 -14.31 3.78 0.26
CA ILE A 353 -15.22 3.40 -0.84
C ILE A 353 -15.67 1.93 -0.73
N VAL A 354 -14.76 1.01 -0.41
CA VAL A 354 -15.08 -0.42 -0.25
C VAL A 354 -15.96 -0.68 0.98
N ILE A 355 -15.68 -0.02 2.11
CA ILE A 355 -16.49 -0.09 3.34
C ILE A 355 -17.88 0.48 3.07
N TRP A 356 -17.97 1.67 2.46
CA TRP A 356 -19.24 2.30 2.09
C TRP A 356 -20.09 1.38 1.21
N LEU A 357 -19.50 0.80 0.16
CA LEU A 357 -20.20 -0.12 -0.74
C LEU A 357 -20.71 -1.37 -0.01
N GLY A 358 -19.90 -1.95 0.88
CA GLY A 358 -20.29 -3.07 1.73
C GLY A 358 -21.43 -2.74 2.69
N VAL A 359 -21.30 -1.63 3.44
CA VAL A 359 -22.29 -1.16 4.42
C VAL A 359 -23.60 -0.78 3.74
N VAL A 360 -23.58 -0.06 2.61
CA VAL A 360 -24.78 0.29 1.83
C VAL A 360 -25.45 -0.96 1.26
N THR A 361 -24.69 -1.94 0.76
CA THR A 361 -25.24 -3.21 0.27
C THR A 361 -26.00 -3.96 1.37
N VAL A 362 -25.42 -4.05 2.57
CA VAL A 362 -26.05 -4.69 3.73
C VAL A 362 -27.25 -3.89 4.25
N ALA A 363 -27.14 -2.55 4.31
CA ALA A 363 -28.24 -1.68 4.72
C ALA A 363 -29.44 -1.79 3.77
N LEU A 364 -29.23 -1.75 2.45
CA LEU A 364 -30.28 -1.96 1.45
C LEU A 364 -30.92 -3.35 1.57
N ALA A 365 -30.12 -4.40 1.81
CA ALA A 365 -30.64 -5.76 1.99
C ALA A 365 -31.60 -5.89 3.19
N VAL A 366 -31.40 -5.09 4.25
CA VAL A 366 -32.26 -5.05 5.45
C VAL A 366 -33.44 -4.08 5.29
N ILE A 367 -33.21 -2.90 4.69
CA ILE A 367 -34.18 -1.80 4.63
C ILE A 367 -35.21 -1.97 3.50
N LEU A 368 -34.81 -2.47 2.32
CA LEU A 368 -35.73 -2.64 1.18
C LEU A 368 -36.93 -3.55 1.49
N PRO A 369 -36.78 -4.69 2.21
CA PRO A 369 -37.93 -5.47 2.69
C PRO A 369 -38.86 -4.67 3.61
N ILE A 370 -38.32 -3.86 4.53
CA ILE A 370 -39.14 -3.07 5.47
C ILE A 370 -40.03 -2.07 4.70
N TYR A 371 -39.50 -1.45 3.63
CA TYR A 371 -40.31 -0.62 2.75
C TYR A 371 -41.33 -1.40 1.91
N SER A 372 -41.00 -2.60 1.40
CA SER A 372 -41.98 -3.41 0.67
C SER A 372 -43.15 -3.88 1.56
N LEU A 373 -42.88 -4.13 2.85
CA LEU A 373 -43.91 -4.42 3.85
C LEU A 373 -44.91 -3.27 4.00
N ILE A 374 -44.42 -2.04 4.16
CA ILE A 374 -45.25 -0.84 4.31
C ILE A 374 -46.05 -0.56 3.02
N GLY A 375 -45.40 -0.67 1.85
CA GLY A 375 -46.08 -0.50 0.55
C GLY A 375 -47.16 -1.54 0.29
N GLY A 376 -46.93 -2.80 0.68
CA GLY A 376 -47.90 -3.89 0.57
C GLY A 376 -49.16 -3.66 1.41
N LEU A 377 -49.01 -3.14 2.64
CA LEU A 377 -50.15 -2.77 3.49
C LEU A 377 -50.99 -1.64 2.87
N ASN A 378 -50.36 -0.59 2.35
CA ASN A 378 -51.11 0.55 1.79
C ASN A 378 -51.99 0.12 0.59
N ASN A 379 -51.51 -0.80 -0.25
CA ASN A 379 -52.30 -1.31 -1.37
C ASN A 379 -53.49 -2.18 -0.90
N SER A 380 -53.37 -2.94 0.19
CA SER A 380 -54.48 -3.79 0.67
C SER A 380 -55.63 -2.98 1.26
N LEU A 381 -55.33 -1.83 1.89
CA LEU A 381 -56.34 -0.91 2.41
C LEU A 381 -57.20 -0.28 1.30
N ASN A 382 -56.58 0.07 0.17
CA ASN A 382 -57.25 0.69 -0.98
C ASN A 382 -58.18 -0.26 -1.76
N VAL A 383 -58.13 -1.58 -1.51
CA VAL A 383 -58.99 -2.56 -2.19
C VAL A 383 -60.38 -2.69 -1.53
N SER A 384 -60.48 -2.35 -0.24
CA SER A 384 -61.73 -2.54 0.55
C SER A 384 -62.76 -1.41 0.40
N THR A 385 -62.55 -0.43 -0.49
CA THR A 385 -63.37 0.79 -0.61
C THR A 385 -64.24 0.87 -1.88
N ASN A 386 -64.14 -0.09 -2.81
CA ASN A 386 -64.96 -0.12 -4.02
C ASN A 386 -66.28 -0.92 -3.81
N PRO A 387 -67.47 -0.33 -4.04
CA PRO A 387 -68.73 -1.05 -3.97
C PRO A 387 -68.94 -1.98 -5.18
N THR A 388 -69.59 -3.11 -4.95
CA THR A 388 -69.79 -4.19 -5.94
C THR A 388 -70.75 -3.78 -7.08
N PRO A 389 -70.45 -4.07 -8.36
CA PRO A 389 -71.39 -3.87 -9.45
C PRO A 389 -72.52 -4.92 -9.40
N ALA A 390 -73.77 -4.47 -9.52
CA ALA A 390 -74.94 -5.35 -9.57
C ALA A 390 -75.21 -5.88 -10.99
N LEU A 391 -75.72 -7.10 -11.10
CA LEU A 391 -76.19 -7.68 -12.36
C LEU A 391 -77.57 -7.12 -12.75
N THR A 392 -77.69 -6.53 -13.94
CA THR A 392 -78.98 -6.32 -14.63
C THR A 392 -78.88 -6.63 -16.12
N THR A 393 -79.54 -7.71 -16.54
CA THR A 393 -79.81 -8.01 -17.95
C THR A 393 -81.09 -7.30 -18.40
N ALA A 394 -81.03 -6.54 -19.49
CA ALA A 394 -82.19 -6.04 -20.21
C ALA A 394 -81.87 -5.91 -21.71
N THR A 395 -82.89 -5.89 -22.56
CA THR A 395 -82.78 -6.04 -24.02
C THR A 395 -83.63 -5.00 -24.76
N ALA A 396 -83.22 -4.66 -25.99
CA ALA A 396 -84.03 -4.24 -27.15
C ALA A 396 -83.94 -2.77 -27.67
N THR A 397 -83.65 -2.71 -28.98
CA THR A 397 -84.21 -1.81 -30.03
C THR A 397 -84.01 -0.29 -30.04
N ALA A 398 -83.23 0.14 -31.06
CA ALA A 398 -83.53 1.17 -32.09
C ALA A 398 -83.61 2.68 -31.74
N GLY A 399 -83.14 3.54 -32.66
CA GLY A 399 -83.38 5.00 -32.62
C GLY A 399 -82.34 5.91 -33.32
N GLU A 400 -82.55 6.16 -34.61
CA GLU A 400 -82.27 7.37 -35.43
C GLU A 400 -81.09 8.37 -35.22
N ILE A 401 -80.26 8.47 -36.28
CA ILE A 401 -79.71 9.64 -37.04
C ILE A 401 -79.50 11.05 -36.41
N ASN A 402 -78.33 11.65 -36.72
CA ASN A 402 -78.08 12.98 -37.37
C ASN A 402 -77.05 13.95 -36.73
N ASN A 403 -75.97 14.20 -37.51
CA ASN A 403 -75.29 15.48 -37.84
C ASN A 403 -75.31 16.70 -36.88
N GLY A 404 -74.13 17.28 -36.61
CA GLY A 404 -74.01 18.69 -36.19
C GLY A 404 -72.63 19.16 -35.68
N LEU A 405 -71.94 20.00 -36.46
CA LEU A 405 -70.87 20.95 -36.07
C LEU A 405 -71.13 22.26 -36.87
N PRO A 406 -70.52 23.44 -36.56
CA PRO A 406 -69.48 23.77 -35.58
C PRO A 406 -69.82 25.05 -34.73
N LEU A 407 -68.80 25.81 -34.30
CA LEU A 407 -68.81 27.16 -33.65
C LEU A 407 -69.18 27.13 -32.14
N GLN A 408 -68.70 27.98 -31.22
CA GLN A 408 -67.72 29.09 -31.16
C GLN A 408 -67.20 29.15 -29.67
N ASP A 409 -66.18 29.86 -29.15
CA ASP A 409 -65.22 30.89 -29.64
C ASP A 409 -63.87 30.90 -28.87
N ALA A 410 -63.02 31.89 -29.16
CA ALA A 410 -61.69 32.14 -28.58
C ALA A 410 -61.66 32.93 -27.24
N ILE A 411 -60.50 32.93 -26.57
CA ILE A 411 -59.74 34.12 -26.11
C ILE A 411 -58.37 33.67 -25.52
N SER A 412 -57.33 34.49 -25.69
CA SER A 412 -56.00 34.35 -25.07
C SER A 412 -55.51 35.75 -24.65
N PRO A 413 -54.51 35.88 -23.74
CA PRO A 413 -53.15 36.11 -24.27
C PRO A 413 -51.98 35.50 -23.46
N ALA A 414 -50.81 35.61 -24.09
CA ALA A 414 -49.44 35.28 -23.68
C ALA A 414 -49.01 35.79 -22.27
N THR A 415 -47.89 35.33 -21.70
CA THR A 415 -46.53 35.84 -22.06
C THR A 415 -45.37 34.86 -21.75
N SER A 416 -44.30 34.99 -22.53
CA SER A 416 -43.04 34.22 -22.63
C SER A 416 -42.18 34.05 -21.37
N GLY A 417 -41.26 33.06 -21.39
CA GLY A 417 -40.08 33.02 -20.50
C GLY A 417 -39.09 31.85 -20.73
N SER A 418 -37.85 32.17 -21.14
CA SER A 418 -36.63 31.33 -21.32
C SER A 418 -36.56 29.98 -20.57
N MET A 419 -36.32 28.83 -21.20
CA MET A 419 -35.03 28.34 -21.77
C MET A 419 -33.85 28.21 -20.79
N ILE A 420 -33.58 26.96 -20.39
CA ILE A 420 -32.28 26.24 -20.27
C ILE A 420 -31.06 26.99 -19.68
N ASN A 421 -30.55 26.53 -18.53
CA ASN A 421 -29.15 26.10 -18.41
C ASN A 421 -28.93 25.11 -17.24
N LEU A 422 -28.04 24.12 -17.42
CA LEU A 422 -27.53 23.23 -16.36
C LEU A 422 -26.09 22.81 -16.76
N PRO A 423 -25.05 23.09 -15.95
CA PRO A 423 -23.67 22.86 -16.37
C PRO A 423 -23.25 21.37 -16.34
N LEU A 424 -22.39 21.01 -17.29
CA LEU A 424 -21.83 19.66 -17.47
C LEU A 424 -20.52 19.49 -16.67
N ILE A 425 -20.20 18.26 -16.23
CA ILE A 425 -18.95 17.95 -15.50
C ILE A 425 -18.15 16.86 -16.24
N VAL A 426 -16.95 17.21 -16.72
CA VAL A 426 -15.87 16.32 -17.20
C VAL A 426 -14.52 17.10 -17.13
N PRO A 427 -13.33 16.44 -17.15
CA PRO A 427 -12.31 16.80 -16.16
C PRO A 427 -10.87 17.09 -16.66
N ALA A 428 -10.04 17.56 -15.72
CA ALA A 428 -8.58 17.38 -15.56
C ALA A 428 -7.60 17.91 -16.64
N GLY A 429 -6.48 18.47 -16.16
CA GLY A 429 -5.31 18.81 -16.96
C GLY A 429 -4.17 19.41 -16.14
N ASP A 430 -3.14 18.61 -15.82
CA ASP A 430 -1.91 19.07 -15.17
C ASP A 430 -0.89 19.61 -16.19
N GLN A 431 -0.29 20.78 -15.95
CA GLN A 431 1.01 21.17 -16.50
C GLN A 431 1.80 22.02 -15.49
N GLU A 432 3.02 21.59 -15.16
CA GLU A 432 4.05 22.44 -14.54
C GLU A 432 4.60 23.46 -15.55
N PRO A 433 5.33 24.49 -15.10
CA PRO A 433 6.74 24.47 -15.47
C PRO A 433 7.75 24.98 -14.41
N ILE A 434 8.75 24.13 -14.16
CA ILE A 434 10.18 24.45 -14.13
C ILE A 434 10.75 25.22 -12.90
N GLU A 435 11.69 24.54 -12.26
CA GLU A 435 12.68 24.98 -11.27
C GLU A 435 13.62 26.10 -11.75
N ASN A 436 13.96 27.05 -10.88
CA ASN A 436 15.25 27.76 -10.95
C ASN A 436 15.78 28.10 -9.54
N SER A 437 17.10 28.30 -9.45
CA SER A 437 17.87 28.32 -8.22
C SER A 437 18.28 29.73 -7.77
N ASN A 438 18.62 29.85 -6.48
CA ASN A 438 19.29 30.98 -5.81
C ASN A 438 18.55 32.33 -5.77
N ASN A 439 18.10 32.73 -4.57
CA ASN A 439 18.71 33.88 -3.90
C ASN A 439 18.38 33.98 -2.40
N ALA A 440 19.06 34.90 -1.71
CA ALA A 440 18.93 35.13 -0.27
C ALA A 440 17.62 35.81 0.14
N LEU A 441 17.35 35.79 1.45
CA LEU A 441 16.26 36.49 2.14
C LEU A 441 16.13 37.97 1.72
N PRO A 442 15.01 38.39 1.11
CA PRO A 442 14.57 39.77 1.17
C PRO A 442 13.81 39.99 2.49
N ALA A 443 14.08 41.11 3.17
CA ALA A 443 13.17 41.61 4.20
C ALA A 443 12.07 42.41 3.50
N VAL A 444 10.89 41.79 3.35
CA VAL A 444 9.68 42.46 2.87
C VAL A 444 8.78 42.67 4.08
N LEU A 445 8.53 43.93 4.42
CA LEU A 445 7.39 44.33 5.24
C LEU A 445 6.14 44.19 4.35
N PRO A 446 4.99 43.72 4.86
CA PRO A 446 3.78 43.64 4.07
C PRO A 446 3.39 45.04 3.54
N GLU A 447 2.97 45.11 2.29
CA GLU A 447 2.48 46.34 1.67
C GLU A 447 1.04 46.63 2.15
N ASP A 448 0.72 47.91 2.31
CA ASP A 448 -0.50 48.41 2.94
C ASP A 448 -1.70 48.41 1.98
N ASP A 449 -2.26 47.22 1.73
CA ASP A 449 -3.58 47.06 1.12
C ASP A 449 -4.66 47.43 2.17
N GLY A 450 -4.97 48.73 2.26
CA GLY A 450 -5.75 49.40 3.30
C GLY A 450 -7.21 48.95 3.51
N LEU A 451 -7.39 47.69 3.93
CA LEU A 451 -8.64 47.05 4.37
C LEU A 451 -8.45 46.24 5.67
N GLU A 452 -7.31 46.39 6.37
CA GLU A 452 -6.91 45.55 7.52
C GLU A 452 -7.22 46.10 8.92
N ASP A 453 -7.82 47.29 9.04
CA ASP A 453 -8.00 47.97 10.34
C ASP A 453 -9.23 47.54 11.17
N SER A 454 -9.87 46.42 10.80
CA SER A 454 -11.02 45.84 11.54
C SER A 454 -10.77 44.47 12.17
N PHE A 455 -9.54 43.95 12.12
CA PHE A 455 -9.16 42.71 12.80
C PHE A 455 -8.26 42.98 14.00
N PRO A 456 -8.47 42.31 15.15
CA PRO A 456 -7.57 42.42 16.29
C PRO A 456 -6.20 41.85 15.91
N LYS A 457 -5.13 42.50 16.40
CA LYS A 457 -3.75 42.21 16.00
C LYS A 457 -3.01 41.58 17.17
N LEU A 458 -2.27 40.50 16.91
CA LEU A 458 -1.41 39.82 17.88
C LEU A 458 0.05 39.90 17.45
N LYS A 459 0.95 39.85 18.42
CA LYS A 459 2.40 39.93 18.25
C LYS A 459 3.05 38.61 18.66
N ILE A 460 4.00 38.11 17.87
CA ILE A 460 4.69 36.86 18.17
C ILE A 460 5.77 37.10 19.23
N MET A 461 5.68 36.43 20.38
CA MET A 461 6.66 36.51 21.47
C MET A 461 7.89 35.62 21.22
N ASP A 462 8.99 35.86 21.92
CA ASP A 462 10.22 35.09 21.74
C ASP A 462 10.02 33.61 22.14
N THR A 463 10.38 32.71 21.23
CA THR A 463 10.31 31.26 21.38
C THR A 463 11.66 30.64 21.76
N GLY A 464 12.73 31.43 21.83
CA GLY A 464 14.12 30.96 21.92
C GLY A 464 14.65 30.36 20.62
N LEU A 465 13.85 30.34 19.55
CA LEU A 465 14.20 29.83 18.22
C LEU A 465 14.18 30.91 17.12
N GLY A 466 13.75 32.14 17.44
CA GLY A 466 13.60 33.24 16.48
C GLY A 466 12.40 33.13 15.54
N TYR A 467 11.57 32.08 15.69
CA TYR A 467 10.32 31.91 14.95
C TYR A 467 9.29 31.09 15.74
N LEU A 468 8.01 31.29 15.42
CA LEU A 468 6.89 30.43 15.83
C LEU A 468 6.39 29.61 14.62
N LYS A 469 5.93 28.38 14.89
CA LYS A 469 5.41 27.46 13.86
C LYS A 469 3.91 27.68 13.69
N VAL A 470 3.47 27.93 12.46
CA VAL A 470 2.06 28.07 12.09
C VAL A 470 1.53 26.75 11.55
N ARG A 471 0.32 26.36 11.94
CA ARG A 471 -0.23 25.02 11.69
C ARG A 471 -1.55 25.00 10.95
N SER A 472 -1.91 23.85 10.38
CA SER A 472 -3.16 23.61 9.66
C SER A 472 -4.40 23.45 10.56
N GLY A 473 -4.34 23.87 11.82
CA GLY A 473 -5.43 23.73 12.80
C GLY A 473 -4.96 23.87 14.25
N PRO A 474 -5.88 24.03 15.22
CA PRO A 474 -5.61 24.33 16.63
C PRO A 474 -5.10 23.11 17.42
N SER A 475 -3.97 22.53 17.01
CA SER A 475 -3.36 21.38 17.70
C SER A 475 -1.84 21.31 17.54
N ARG A 476 -1.14 20.86 18.59
CA ARG A 476 0.31 20.59 18.57
C ARG A 476 0.70 19.45 17.62
N GLU A 477 -0.29 18.67 17.16
CA GLU A 477 -0.15 17.55 16.22
C GLU A 477 -0.51 17.93 14.77
N ALA A 478 -1.17 19.08 14.55
CA ALA A 478 -1.53 19.56 13.21
C ALA A 478 -0.28 19.89 12.37
N ALA A 479 -0.37 19.75 11.05
CA ALA A 479 0.76 19.90 10.14
C ALA A 479 1.32 21.34 10.17
N GLU A 480 2.64 21.48 10.04
CA GLU A 480 3.32 22.77 9.93
C GLU A 480 3.12 23.33 8.52
N VAL A 481 2.47 24.49 8.42
CA VAL A 481 2.13 25.17 7.16
C VAL A 481 3.13 26.27 6.85
N SER A 482 3.58 27.01 7.87
CA SER A 482 4.51 28.12 7.72
C SER A 482 5.26 28.43 9.02
N LYS A 483 6.14 29.43 8.99
CA LYS A 483 6.88 29.98 10.14
C LYS A 483 6.81 31.51 10.10
N VAL A 484 6.47 32.10 11.23
CA VAL A 484 6.44 33.56 11.45
C VAL A 484 7.56 33.95 12.42
N LYS A 485 8.16 35.14 12.29
CA LYS A 485 9.31 35.50 13.14
C LYS A 485 8.84 36.03 14.49
N THR A 486 9.70 35.90 15.49
CA THR A 486 9.51 36.54 16.80
C THR A 486 9.60 38.06 16.66
N GLY A 487 8.58 38.78 17.13
CA GLY A 487 8.46 40.24 17.03
C GLY A 487 7.55 40.73 15.89
N ASP A 488 7.24 39.89 14.89
CA ASP A 488 6.28 40.22 13.83
C ASP A 488 4.84 40.30 14.41
N VAL A 489 3.97 41.07 13.76
CA VAL A 489 2.57 41.32 14.16
C VAL A 489 1.63 40.86 13.05
N TYR A 490 0.53 40.18 13.41
CA TYR A 490 -0.45 39.64 12.46
C TYR A 490 -1.89 39.91 12.92
N PRO A 491 -2.84 40.17 12.01
CA PRO A 491 -4.27 40.09 12.33
C PRO A 491 -4.68 38.64 12.58
N TYR A 492 -5.62 38.43 13.52
CA TYR A 492 -6.23 37.11 13.75
C TYR A 492 -7.75 37.11 13.50
N SER A 493 -8.25 35.97 13.01
CA SER A 493 -9.66 35.78 12.58
C SER A 493 -10.50 34.96 13.54
N ASP A 494 -9.89 34.00 14.26
CA ASP A 494 -10.60 33.04 15.13
C ASP A 494 -9.71 32.59 16.30
N GLN A 495 -10.32 32.06 17.36
CA GLN A 495 -9.66 31.59 18.58
C GLN A 495 -10.32 30.30 19.12
N ASP A 496 -9.55 29.22 19.23
CA ASP A 496 -10.00 27.93 19.76
C ASP A 496 -8.97 27.33 20.72
N ASN A 497 -9.40 26.92 21.92
CA ASN A 497 -8.59 26.16 22.89
C ASN A 497 -7.13 26.66 23.08
N ASN A 498 -6.94 27.98 23.26
CA ASN A 498 -5.63 28.65 23.34
C ASN A 498 -4.77 28.56 22.06
N TRP A 499 -5.42 28.54 20.90
CA TRP A 499 -4.85 28.78 19.57
C TRP A 499 -5.58 29.93 18.90
N TYR A 500 -4.87 30.61 18.00
CA TYR A 500 -5.34 31.78 17.27
C TYR A 500 -5.06 31.57 15.78
N GLU A 501 -6.07 31.78 14.93
CA GLU A 501 -5.89 31.73 13.47
C GLU A 501 -5.35 33.08 12.97
N ILE A 502 -4.11 33.10 12.48
CA ILE A 502 -3.51 34.30 11.87
C ILE A 502 -3.54 34.22 10.35
N ARG A 503 -3.64 35.39 9.72
CA ARG A 503 -3.40 35.57 8.28
C ARG A 503 -1.94 35.99 8.05
N ILE A 504 -1.23 35.29 7.18
CA ILE A 504 0.17 35.57 6.81
C ILE A 504 0.23 36.33 5.47
N SER A 505 -0.71 36.04 4.57
CA SER A 505 -0.93 36.74 3.30
C SER A 505 -2.38 36.51 2.84
N SER A 506 -2.77 37.13 1.71
CA SER A 506 -4.08 36.98 1.06
C SER A 506 -4.63 35.54 1.04
N ASP A 507 -3.77 34.57 0.73
CA ASP A 507 -4.14 33.18 0.46
C ASP A 507 -3.62 32.19 1.51
N VAL A 508 -2.98 32.68 2.59
CA VAL A 508 -2.34 31.83 3.62
C VAL A 508 -2.81 32.22 5.02
N VAL A 509 -3.66 31.37 5.59
CA VAL A 509 -4.07 31.38 6.99
C VAL A 509 -3.52 30.18 7.75
N GLY A 510 -3.40 30.28 9.07
CA GLY A 510 -3.08 29.13 9.91
C GLY A 510 -2.92 29.47 11.38
N TRP A 511 -2.81 28.43 12.20
CA TRP A 511 -3.00 28.50 13.65
C TRP A 511 -1.67 28.59 14.40
N VAL A 512 -1.57 29.57 15.30
CA VAL A 512 -0.47 29.74 16.27
C VAL A 512 -0.96 29.48 17.69
N PHE A 513 -0.04 29.14 18.59
CA PHE A 513 -0.35 28.70 19.94
C PHE A 513 -0.17 29.84 20.96
N GLY A 514 -1.16 30.03 21.84
CA GLY A 514 -1.32 31.22 22.68
C GLY A 514 -0.18 31.50 23.67
N ASP A 515 0.52 30.46 24.15
CA ASP A 515 1.66 30.62 25.09
C ASP A 515 2.85 31.41 24.48
N TYR A 516 2.81 31.73 23.18
CA TYR A 516 3.87 32.43 22.44
C TYR A 516 3.37 33.69 21.70
N ILE A 517 2.27 34.31 22.15
CA ILE A 517 1.79 35.58 21.60
C ILE A 517 1.55 36.65 22.68
N GLU A 518 1.39 37.89 22.23
CA GLU A 518 0.92 39.04 22.99
C GLU A 518 -0.22 39.68 22.20
N GLU A 519 -1.46 39.65 22.71
CA GLU A 519 -2.59 40.38 22.12
C GLU A 519 -2.34 41.88 22.23
N LEU A 520 -2.44 42.62 21.12
CA LEU A 520 -2.32 44.07 21.13
C LEU A 520 -3.69 44.70 21.38
N PRO A 521 -3.82 45.64 22.34
CA PRO A 521 -5.11 46.26 22.63
C PRO A 521 -5.62 47.04 21.42
N GLU A 522 -6.91 46.87 21.13
CA GLU A 522 -7.60 47.54 20.02
C GLU A 522 -7.45 49.07 20.13
N ALA A 523 -7.01 49.70 19.04
CA ALA A 523 -6.71 51.13 19.05
C ALA A 523 -8.01 51.95 19.10
N THR A 524 -8.35 52.47 20.28
CA THR A 524 -9.56 53.30 20.46
C THR A 524 -9.55 54.45 19.46
N PRO A 525 -10.57 54.57 18.58
CA PRO A 525 -10.58 55.62 17.57
C PRO A 525 -10.63 56.99 18.25
N GLN A 526 -9.63 57.83 17.99
CA GLN A 526 -9.63 59.20 18.46
C GLN A 526 -10.72 59.98 17.72
N THR A 527 -11.79 60.33 18.42
CA THR A 527 -12.81 61.27 17.90
C THR A 527 -12.16 62.63 17.63
N PRO A 528 -12.42 63.25 16.46
CA PRO A 528 -11.88 64.56 16.10
C PRO A 528 -12.52 65.72 16.88
#